data_AF-A0A3M2LXK4-F1
#
_entry.id   AF-A0A3M2LXK4-F1
#
_cell.length_a   1.000
_cell.length_b   1.000
_cell.length_c   1.000
_cell.angle_alpha   90.00
_cell.angle_beta   90.00
_cell.angle_gamma   90.00
#
_symmetry.space_group_name_H-M   'P 1'
#
loop_
_entity.id
_entity.type
_entity.pdbx_description
1 polymer ?
#
loop_
_entity_poly.entity_id
_entity_poly.type
_entity_poly.pdbx_seq_one_letter_code
_entity_poly.pdbx_strand_id
1 'polypeptide(L)'
;MVCLELLVELRWRGVVTADYEMELDHGALVERDLYGRGLRAAPCVLLDDPRPLGRTRRPGVVDIDVEVYETFCERVRERLLTLQGAMHAATVFRDACAQVCSVLEQLERRLADGTPPVELAQLPALLDRLMALHTLNWLLPDREAVEHLTVLFGDEQAARRCALAQMVPIVPAHLLDLHQRLITTADTGNFTGFARAVGHLQAPGLAPAAWEDPAAVAVSVDTLRKRVGGSEGLAEQDDRIRRGRDRAVQQRVDLYAAALLASSGDASAWDRTQAIGVLFPLAADEEEERRRLQGWVLRVLRETAARHHVDAQTLTLDDFAALASGRGAERGRGC
;
A
#
# COMPACT_ATOMS: atom_id res chain seq x y z
N MET A 1 0.10 -14.95 5.72
CA MET A 1 -0.28 -15.75 4.53
C MET A 1 -0.93 -14.76 3.58
N VAL A 2 -0.13 -14.08 2.76
CA VAL A 2 -0.64 -13.20 1.70
C VAL A 2 -0.93 -14.13 0.53
N CYS A 3 -2.21 -14.34 0.22
CA CYS A 3 -2.59 -15.05 -1.00
C CYS A 3 -2.19 -14.18 -2.19
N LEU A 4 -1.07 -14.50 -2.81
CA LEU A 4 -0.57 -13.89 -4.05
C LEU A 4 -1.18 -14.58 -5.28
N GLU A 5 -2.50 -14.54 -5.38
CA GLU A 5 -3.22 -14.71 -6.64
C GLU A 5 -4.20 -13.54 -6.74
N LEU A 6 -3.65 -12.33 -6.88
CA LEU A 6 -4.42 -11.10 -6.88
C LEU A 6 -4.37 -10.36 -8.22
N LEU A 7 -3.92 -11.01 -9.29
CA LEU A 7 -4.24 -10.56 -10.64
C LEU A 7 -4.95 -11.70 -11.37
N VAL A 8 -6.21 -11.52 -11.75
CA VAL A 8 -6.83 -12.45 -12.69
C VAL A 8 -6.27 -12.18 -14.07
N GLU A 9 -5.11 -12.78 -14.36
CA GLU A 9 -4.46 -12.71 -15.67
C GLU A 9 -5.31 -13.44 -16.71
N LEU A 10 -6.11 -12.71 -17.46
CA LEU A 10 -6.78 -13.24 -18.63
C LEU A 10 -5.86 -13.10 -19.84
N ARG A 11 -5.23 -14.20 -20.22
CA ARG A 11 -4.46 -14.32 -21.46
C ARG A 11 -5.40 -14.66 -22.61
N TRP A 12 -5.56 -13.75 -23.56
CA TRP A 12 -6.38 -13.99 -24.75
C TRP A 12 -5.79 -13.31 -25.98
N ARG A 13 -5.57 -14.09 -27.05
CA ARG A 13 -5.07 -13.61 -28.36
C ARG A 13 -3.81 -12.72 -28.27
N GLY A 14 -2.82 -13.10 -27.46
CA GLY A 14 -1.57 -12.37 -27.31
C GLY A 14 -1.65 -11.14 -26.40
N VAL A 15 -2.75 -10.97 -25.68
CA VAL A 15 -2.95 -9.87 -24.71
C VAL A 15 -3.13 -10.45 -23.31
N VAL A 16 -2.42 -9.88 -22.33
CA VAL A 16 -2.70 -9.99 -20.91
C VAL A 16 -3.62 -8.83 -20.54
N THR A 17 -4.81 -9.15 -20.01
CA THR A 17 -5.71 -8.13 -19.46
C THR A 17 -5.58 -8.13 -17.94
N ALA A 18 -5.13 -7.01 -17.37
CA ALA A 18 -5.25 -6.73 -15.94
C ALA A 18 -6.60 -6.06 -15.69
N ASP A 19 -7.48 -6.72 -14.96
CA ASP A 19 -8.87 -6.28 -14.75
C ASP A 19 -9.17 -6.08 -13.26
N TYR A 20 -8.88 -4.87 -12.78
CA TYR A 20 -9.15 -4.45 -11.41
C TYR A 20 -10.66 -4.27 -11.13
N GLU A 21 -11.55 -4.37 -12.12
CA GLU A 21 -13.00 -4.36 -11.86
C GLU A 21 -13.45 -5.68 -11.24
N MET A 22 -12.79 -6.79 -11.56
CA MET A 22 -13.09 -8.09 -10.94
C MET A 22 -12.53 -8.19 -9.52
N GLU A 23 -11.39 -7.54 -9.26
CA GLU A 23 -10.76 -7.52 -7.94
C GLU A 23 -11.41 -6.50 -6.99
N LEU A 24 -11.91 -5.40 -7.55
CA LEU A 24 -12.55 -4.30 -6.84
C LEU A 24 -13.99 -4.15 -7.34
N ASP A 25 -14.77 -5.22 -7.25
CA ASP A 25 -16.18 -5.28 -7.69
C ASP A 25 -17.06 -4.19 -7.04
N HIS A 26 -16.71 -3.80 -5.82
CA HIS A 26 -17.32 -2.71 -5.06
C HIS A 26 -16.50 -1.42 -4.98
N GLY A 27 -15.33 -1.37 -5.65
CA GLY A 27 -14.48 -0.19 -5.67
C GLY A 27 -15.04 0.95 -6.52
N ALA A 28 -14.82 2.18 -6.09
CA ALA A 28 -15.17 3.38 -6.85
C ALA A 28 -14.34 3.50 -8.14
N LEU A 29 -14.80 4.30 -9.10
CA LEU A 29 -14.09 4.51 -10.36
C LEU A 29 -12.66 5.03 -10.14
N VAL A 30 -12.47 5.97 -9.21
CA VAL A 30 -11.14 6.50 -8.86
C VAL A 30 -10.21 5.45 -8.27
N GLU A 31 -10.72 4.46 -7.55
CA GLU A 31 -9.88 3.38 -7.00
C GLU A 31 -9.36 2.48 -8.11
N ARG A 32 -10.25 2.07 -9.01
CA ARG A 32 -9.91 1.29 -10.20
C ARG A 32 -8.91 2.05 -11.07
N ASP A 33 -9.14 3.35 -11.26
CA ASP A 33 -8.21 4.24 -11.96
C ASP A 33 -6.81 4.23 -11.32
N LEU A 34 -6.72 4.37 -9.99
CA LEU A 34 -5.44 4.35 -9.27
C LEU A 34 -4.61 3.09 -9.54
N TYR A 35 -5.23 1.91 -9.47
CA TYR A 35 -4.54 0.65 -9.76
C TYR A 35 -4.10 0.54 -11.22
N GLY A 36 -4.99 0.84 -12.16
CA GLY A 36 -4.66 0.82 -13.59
C GLY A 36 -3.56 1.80 -13.97
N ARG A 37 -3.54 3.00 -13.38
CA ARG A 37 -2.48 3.99 -13.59
C ARG A 37 -1.16 3.57 -12.96
N GLY A 38 -1.19 3.07 -11.73
CA GLY A 38 -0.01 2.53 -11.05
C GLY A 38 0.66 1.43 -11.88
N LEU A 39 -0.12 0.47 -12.39
CA LEU A 39 0.38 -0.61 -13.23
C LEU A 39 1.09 -0.06 -14.48
N ARG A 40 0.45 0.91 -15.16
CA ARG A 40 1.02 1.56 -16.34
C ARG A 40 2.29 2.34 -16.04
N ALA A 41 2.41 2.94 -14.86
CA ALA A 41 3.58 3.70 -14.44
C ALA A 41 4.75 2.81 -13.96
N ALA A 42 4.50 1.53 -13.67
CA ALA A 42 5.50 0.63 -13.08
C ALA A 42 6.83 0.53 -13.85
N PRO A 43 6.89 0.47 -15.20
CA PRO A 43 8.17 0.48 -15.91
C PRO A 43 8.98 1.76 -15.67
N CYS A 44 8.33 2.92 -15.64
CA CYS A 44 8.99 4.20 -15.40
C CYS A 44 9.54 4.27 -13.97
N VAL A 45 8.80 3.72 -13.02
CA VAL A 45 9.11 3.80 -11.59
C VAL A 45 10.16 2.78 -11.16
N LEU A 46 10.03 1.54 -11.64
CA LEU A 46 10.88 0.41 -11.23
C LEU A 46 12.09 0.22 -12.14
N LEU A 47 11.99 0.54 -13.44
CA LEU A 47 13.02 0.25 -14.44
C LEU A 47 13.62 1.50 -15.09
N ASP A 48 13.15 2.70 -14.75
CA ASP A 48 13.48 3.96 -15.44
C ASP A 48 13.11 3.94 -16.94
N ASP A 49 12.13 3.12 -17.32
CA ASP A 49 11.65 2.97 -18.70
C ASP A 49 10.44 3.90 -18.93
N PRO A 50 10.53 4.95 -19.76
CA PRO A 50 9.46 5.94 -19.89
C PRO A 50 8.21 5.40 -20.59
N ARG A 51 8.25 4.17 -21.14
CA ARG A 51 7.12 3.59 -21.86
C ARG A 51 6.11 3.01 -20.86
N PRO A 52 4.82 3.39 -20.94
CA PRO A 52 3.82 2.84 -20.05
C PRO A 52 3.58 1.35 -20.32
N LEU A 53 3.26 0.59 -19.27
CA LEU A 53 2.93 -0.83 -19.41
C LEU A 53 1.53 -1.01 -20.01
N GLY A 54 1.46 -1.20 -21.32
CA GLY A 54 0.19 -1.43 -22.02
C GLY A 54 -0.69 -0.18 -22.13
N ARG A 55 -1.94 -0.40 -22.52
CA ARG A 55 -2.94 0.64 -22.82
C ARG A 55 -4.14 0.52 -21.89
N THR A 56 -4.54 1.63 -21.27
CA THR A 56 -5.82 1.72 -20.56
C THR A 56 -6.97 1.52 -21.54
N ARG A 57 -7.78 0.48 -21.36
CA ARG A 57 -9.04 0.27 -22.08
C ARG A 57 -10.13 1.15 -21.48
N ARG A 58 -10.20 1.16 -20.15
CA ARG A 58 -11.04 2.01 -19.28
C ARG A 58 -10.42 2.03 -17.87
N PRO A 59 -10.85 2.91 -16.94
CA PRO A 59 -10.28 2.96 -15.59
C PRO A 59 -10.29 1.59 -14.91
N GLY A 60 -9.12 1.11 -14.46
CA GLY A 60 -8.96 -0.23 -13.88
C GLY A 60 -8.81 -1.40 -14.84
N VAL A 61 -8.90 -1.20 -16.17
CA VAL A 61 -8.67 -2.27 -17.14
C VAL A 61 -7.54 -1.90 -18.09
N VAL A 62 -6.44 -2.66 -18.01
CA VAL A 62 -5.22 -2.42 -18.79
C VAL A 62 -4.93 -3.62 -19.69
N ASP A 63 -4.78 -3.35 -20.99
CA ASP A 63 -4.41 -4.34 -21.99
C ASP A 63 -2.90 -4.26 -22.25
N ILE A 64 -2.20 -5.36 -22.06
CA ILE A 64 -0.75 -5.46 -22.22
C ILE A 64 -0.46 -6.55 -23.24
N ASP A 65 0.40 -6.26 -24.22
CA ASP A 65 0.91 -7.29 -25.10
C ASP A 65 1.70 -8.34 -24.28
N VAL A 66 1.50 -9.63 -24.57
CA VAL A 66 2.11 -10.74 -23.78
C VAL A 66 3.63 -10.65 -23.77
N GLU A 67 4.27 -10.33 -24.90
CA GLU A 67 5.74 -10.25 -24.97
C GLU A 67 6.25 -9.07 -24.13
N VAL A 68 5.51 -7.94 -24.16
CA VAL A 68 5.81 -6.77 -23.33
C VAL A 68 5.64 -7.07 -21.84
N TYR A 69 4.58 -7.79 -21.47
CA TYR A 69 4.33 -8.20 -20.08
C TYR A 69 5.44 -9.11 -19.55
N GLU A 70 5.77 -10.18 -20.28
CA GLU A 70 6.79 -11.15 -19.87
C GLU A 70 8.17 -10.49 -19.75
N THR A 71 8.55 -9.67 -20.75
CA THR A 71 9.80 -8.89 -20.71
C THR A 71 9.83 -7.93 -19.51
N PHE A 72 8.70 -7.29 -19.18
CA PHE A 72 8.61 -6.42 -18.02
C PHE A 72 8.80 -7.21 -16.72
N CYS A 73 8.10 -8.32 -16.54
CA CYS A 73 8.20 -9.17 -15.35
C CYS A 73 9.63 -9.67 -15.12
N GLU A 74 10.27 -10.17 -16.17
CA GLU A 74 11.66 -10.66 -16.11
C GLU A 74 12.62 -9.55 -15.70
N ARG A 75 12.59 -8.40 -16.40
CA ARG A 75 13.47 -7.27 -16.10
C ARG A 75 13.28 -6.72 -14.69
N VAL A 76 12.03 -6.67 -14.19
CA VAL A 76 11.76 -6.25 -12.81
C VAL A 76 12.36 -7.24 -11.83
N ARG A 77 12.10 -8.55 -11.97
CA ARG A 77 12.65 -9.57 -11.06
C ARG A 77 14.18 -9.56 -11.05
N GLU A 78 14.81 -9.49 -12.22
CA GLU A 78 16.27 -9.37 -12.34
C GLU A 78 16.80 -8.13 -11.61
N ARG A 79 16.18 -6.96 -11.82
CA ARG A 79 16.58 -5.73 -11.16
C ARG A 79 16.40 -5.82 -9.64
N LEU A 80 15.26 -6.34 -9.17
CA LEU A 80 14.95 -6.45 -7.74
C LEU A 80 15.86 -7.44 -6.99
N LEU A 81 16.45 -8.43 -7.68
CA LEU A 81 17.46 -9.34 -7.11
C LEU A 81 18.86 -8.71 -6.96
N THR A 82 19.05 -7.47 -7.42
CA THR A 82 20.27 -6.68 -7.18
C THR A 82 20.07 -5.74 -6.00
N LEU A 83 21.12 -5.49 -5.23
CA LEU A 83 21.07 -4.53 -4.12
C LEU A 83 20.68 -3.13 -4.60
N GLN A 84 21.27 -2.67 -5.71
CA GLN A 84 20.95 -1.37 -6.29
C GLN A 84 19.47 -1.26 -6.68
N GLY A 85 18.90 -2.29 -7.31
CA GLY A 85 17.49 -2.30 -7.69
C GLY A 85 16.55 -2.32 -6.49
N ALA A 86 16.84 -3.15 -5.47
CA ALA A 86 16.07 -3.18 -4.24
C ALA A 86 16.12 -1.83 -3.48
N MET A 87 17.31 -1.20 -3.39
CA MET A 87 17.47 0.12 -2.76
C MET A 87 16.78 1.24 -3.56
N HIS A 88 16.78 1.16 -4.89
CA HIS A 88 16.04 2.09 -5.75
C HIS A 88 14.55 2.02 -5.44
N ALA A 89 13.96 0.82 -5.46
CA ALA A 89 12.55 0.61 -5.14
C ALA A 89 12.20 1.12 -3.72
N ALA A 90 13.04 0.84 -2.73
CA ALA A 90 12.83 1.32 -1.36
C ALA A 90 12.91 2.85 -1.24
N THR A 91 13.80 3.49 -2.01
CA THR A 91 13.92 4.95 -2.03
C THR A 91 12.72 5.60 -2.70
N VAL A 92 12.32 5.08 -3.85
CA VAL A 92 11.11 5.52 -4.56
C VAL A 92 9.89 5.44 -3.64
N PHE A 93 9.70 4.33 -2.95
CA PHE A 93 8.60 4.13 -2.01
C PHE A 93 8.59 5.16 -0.88
N ARG A 94 9.71 5.29 -0.16
CA ARG A 94 9.84 6.24 0.94
C ARG A 94 9.56 7.67 0.50
N ASP A 95 10.10 8.07 -0.65
CA ASP A 95 9.91 9.42 -1.18
C ASP A 95 8.47 9.66 -1.61
N ALA A 96 7.83 8.69 -2.27
CA ALA A 96 6.43 8.77 -2.65
C ALA A 96 5.53 8.88 -1.42
N CYS A 97 5.74 8.05 -0.40
CA CYS A 97 5.00 8.12 0.87
C CYS A 97 5.15 9.48 1.55
N ALA A 98 6.37 10.01 1.68
CA ALA A 98 6.61 11.30 2.30
C ALA A 98 5.92 12.45 1.55
N GLN A 99 5.98 12.43 0.21
CA GLN A 99 5.36 13.45 -0.63
C GLN A 99 3.83 13.37 -0.58
N VAL A 100 3.25 12.16 -0.66
CA VAL A 100 1.80 11.96 -0.55
C VAL A 100 1.30 12.40 0.82
N CYS A 101 1.95 12.00 1.92
CA CYS A 101 1.62 12.48 3.27
C CYS A 101 1.60 14.01 3.33
N SER A 102 2.67 14.66 2.86
CA SER A 102 2.77 16.13 2.90
C SER A 102 1.66 16.82 2.13
N VAL A 103 1.29 16.30 0.95
CA VAL A 103 0.19 16.84 0.14
C VAL A 103 -1.15 16.61 0.84
N LEU A 104 -1.39 15.45 1.42
CA LEU A 104 -2.64 15.16 2.15
C LEU A 104 -2.80 16.05 3.38
N GLU A 105 -1.74 16.30 4.14
CA GLU A 105 -1.77 17.23 5.28
C GLU A 105 -2.07 18.69 4.86
N GLN A 106 -1.60 19.10 3.67
CA GLN A 106 -1.92 20.41 3.11
C GLN A 106 -3.39 20.47 2.67
N LEU A 107 -3.86 19.43 1.98
CA LEU A 107 -5.24 19.31 1.52
C LEU A 107 -6.23 19.34 2.67
N GLU A 108 -5.99 18.57 3.73
CA GLU A 108 -6.85 18.57 4.92
C GLU A 108 -6.94 19.95 5.57
N ARG A 109 -5.81 20.65 5.70
CA ARG A 109 -5.80 22.02 6.25
C ARG A 109 -6.62 22.96 5.38
N ARG A 110 -6.41 22.94 4.07
CA ARG A 110 -7.18 23.77 3.13
C ARG A 110 -8.66 23.46 3.16
N LEU A 111 -9.01 22.18 3.23
CA LEU A 111 -10.38 21.74 3.38
C LEU A 111 -10.92 22.31 4.71
N ALA A 112 -10.29 22.09 5.84
CA ALA A 112 -10.74 22.63 7.13
C ALA A 112 -10.96 24.16 7.09
N ASP A 113 -10.08 24.90 6.40
CA ASP A 113 -10.15 26.36 6.27
C ASP A 113 -11.16 26.85 5.21
N GLY A 114 -11.83 25.95 4.49
CA GLY A 114 -12.77 26.29 3.42
C GLY A 114 -12.10 26.86 2.16
N THR A 115 -10.79 26.68 2.00
CA THR A 115 -10.02 27.21 0.87
C THR A 115 -9.92 26.21 -0.29
N PRO A 116 -9.70 26.66 -1.54
CA PRO A 116 -9.58 25.77 -2.68
C PRO A 116 -8.40 24.78 -2.55
N PRO A 117 -8.62 23.47 -2.76
CA PRO A 117 -7.61 22.42 -2.56
C PRO A 117 -6.66 22.28 -3.78
N VAL A 118 -5.89 23.32 -4.09
CA VAL A 118 -5.06 23.38 -5.32
C VAL A 118 -4.00 22.27 -5.41
N GLU A 119 -3.58 21.72 -4.27
CA GLU A 119 -2.62 20.63 -4.19
C GLU A 119 -3.15 19.31 -4.77
N LEU A 120 -4.47 19.18 -5.01
CA LEU A 120 -5.05 18.01 -5.70
C LEU A 120 -4.47 17.82 -7.10
N ALA A 121 -4.01 18.90 -7.75
CA ALA A 121 -3.35 18.80 -9.05
C ALA A 121 -2.02 18.03 -9.01
N GLN A 122 -1.41 17.86 -7.83
CA GLN A 122 -0.15 17.14 -7.64
C GLN A 122 -0.36 15.65 -7.36
N LEU A 123 -1.53 15.27 -6.84
CA LEU A 123 -1.83 13.88 -6.46
C LEU A 123 -1.66 12.88 -7.61
N PRO A 124 -2.08 13.14 -8.87
CA PRO A 124 -1.94 12.15 -9.94
C PRO A 124 -0.53 11.59 -10.09
N ALA A 125 0.47 12.47 -10.25
CA ALA A 125 1.85 12.03 -10.44
C ALA A 125 2.45 11.34 -9.21
N LEU A 126 2.06 11.77 -8.01
CA LEU A 126 2.53 11.17 -6.75
C LEU A 126 1.91 9.78 -6.53
N LEU A 127 0.62 9.65 -6.82
CA LEU A 127 -0.11 8.39 -6.69
C LEU A 127 0.28 7.40 -7.79
N ASP A 128 0.61 7.85 -9.00
CA ASP A 128 1.17 6.97 -10.03
C ASP A 128 2.47 6.31 -9.53
N ARG A 129 3.33 7.05 -8.83
CA ARG A 129 4.58 6.54 -8.22
C ARG A 129 4.34 5.60 -7.05
N LEU A 130 3.46 6.00 -6.12
CA LEU A 130 3.12 5.17 -4.96
C LEU A 130 2.45 3.88 -5.42
N MET A 131 1.42 3.99 -6.25
CA MET A 131 0.64 2.84 -6.72
C MET A 131 1.49 1.94 -7.60
N ALA A 132 2.45 2.41 -8.41
CA ALA A 132 3.32 1.53 -9.19
C ALA A 132 3.99 0.40 -8.39
N LEU A 133 4.25 0.63 -7.10
CA LEU A 133 4.87 -0.35 -6.22
C LEU A 133 3.94 -1.50 -5.81
N HIS A 134 2.62 -1.38 -5.99
CA HIS A 134 1.70 -2.50 -5.76
C HIS A 134 2.01 -3.71 -6.64
N THR A 135 2.71 -3.50 -7.77
CA THR A 135 3.18 -4.57 -8.64
C THR A 135 4.19 -5.50 -7.97
N LEU A 136 4.87 -5.02 -6.90
CA LEU A 136 5.75 -5.85 -6.09
C LEU A 136 5.01 -7.02 -5.43
N ASN A 137 3.69 -6.93 -5.21
CA ASN A 137 2.93 -8.03 -4.65
C ASN A 137 3.09 -9.31 -5.48
N TRP A 138 3.03 -9.25 -6.81
CA TRP A 138 3.16 -10.44 -7.67
C TRP A 138 4.50 -10.52 -8.43
N LEU A 139 5.32 -9.46 -8.39
CA LEU A 139 6.66 -9.44 -8.99
C LEU A 139 7.78 -9.74 -8.00
N LEU A 140 7.47 -9.94 -6.72
CA LEU A 140 8.47 -10.37 -5.74
C LEU A 140 9.15 -11.66 -6.23
N PRO A 141 10.49 -11.70 -6.34
CA PRO A 141 11.24 -12.90 -6.75
C PRO A 141 11.35 -13.86 -5.56
N ASP A 142 10.21 -14.30 -5.03
CA ASP A 142 10.10 -15.09 -3.80
C ASP A 142 10.74 -16.46 -3.95
N ARG A 143 10.52 -17.11 -5.11
CA ARG A 143 11.13 -18.37 -5.48
C ARG A 143 12.65 -18.26 -5.54
N GLU A 144 13.18 -17.29 -6.28
CA GLU A 144 14.62 -17.10 -6.45
C GLU A 144 15.30 -16.75 -5.12
N ALA A 145 14.61 -15.98 -4.26
CA ALA A 145 15.08 -15.68 -2.92
C ALA A 145 15.13 -16.93 -2.02
N VAL A 146 14.10 -17.78 -2.05
CA VAL A 146 14.09 -19.05 -1.29
C VAL A 146 15.13 -20.01 -1.82
N GLU A 147 15.32 -20.12 -3.13
CA GLU A 147 16.36 -20.94 -3.75
C GLU A 147 17.76 -20.46 -3.31
N HIS A 148 18.02 -19.15 -3.34
CA HIS A 148 19.26 -18.55 -2.83
C HIS A 148 19.50 -18.87 -1.35
N LEU A 149 18.50 -18.63 -0.50
CA LEU A 149 18.61 -18.90 0.94
C LEU A 149 18.77 -20.40 1.23
N THR A 150 18.21 -21.28 0.39
CA THR A 150 18.35 -22.75 0.53
C THR A 150 19.79 -23.17 0.30
N VAL A 151 20.47 -22.57 -0.69
CA VAL A 151 21.90 -22.80 -0.92
C VAL A 151 22.73 -22.35 0.28
N LEU A 152 22.40 -21.20 0.88
CA LEU A 152 23.12 -20.66 2.04
C LEU A 152 22.93 -21.49 3.32
N PHE A 153 21.72 -21.96 3.59
CA PHE A 153 21.42 -22.71 4.82
C PHE A 153 21.57 -24.22 4.68
N GLY A 154 21.62 -24.75 3.45
CA GLY A 154 21.57 -26.18 3.18
C GLY A 154 20.23 -26.84 3.52
N ASP A 155 19.18 -26.05 3.79
CA ASP A 155 17.86 -26.51 4.23
C ASP A 155 16.75 -25.55 3.75
N GLU A 156 15.79 -26.09 2.99
CA GLU A 156 14.70 -25.31 2.39
C GLU A 156 13.73 -24.76 3.46
N GLN A 157 13.52 -25.47 4.56
CA GLN A 157 12.63 -24.99 5.63
C GLN A 157 13.25 -23.81 6.39
N ALA A 158 14.56 -23.84 6.63
CA ALA A 158 15.31 -22.71 7.18
C ALA A 158 15.26 -21.50 6.24
N ALA A 159 15.44 -21.73 4.93
CA ALA A 159 15.33 -20.70 3.90
C ALA A 159 13.94 -20.04 3.88
N ARG A 160 12.87 -20.85 3.84
CA ARG A 160 11.48 -20.36 3.90
C ARG A 160 11.19 -19.59 5.19
N ARG A 161 11.69 -20.05 6.34
CA ARG A 161 11.55 -19.33 7.62
C ARG A 161 12.27 -17.98 7.59
N CYS A 162 13.48 -17.93 7.03
CA CYS A 162 14.22 -16.68 6.88
C CYS A 162 13.47 -15.70 5.97
N ALA A 163 13.05 -16.15 4.78
CA ALA A 163 12.27 -15.37 3.83
C ALA A 163 10.98 -14.81 4.48
N LEU A 164 10.17 -15.67 5.11
CA LEU A 164 8.94 -15.25 5.80
C LEU A 164 9.22 -14.27 6.94
N ALA A 165 10.30 -14.45 7.69
CA ALA A 165 10.67 -13.51 8.76
C ALA A 165 11.04 -12.13 8.19
N GLN A 166 11.63 -12.05 6.99
CA GLN A 166 11.88 -10.77 6.32
C GLN A 166 10.60 -10.08 5.83
N MET A 167 9.51 -10.82 5.61
CA MET A 167 8.19 -10.25 5.28
C MET A 167 7.41 -9.76 6.51
N VAL A 168 7.99 -9.81 7.71
CA VAL A 168 7.38 -9.18 8.89
C VAL A 168 7.63 -7.67 8.80
N PRO A 169 6.58 -6.84 8.66
CA PRO A 169 6.74 -5.40 8.52
C PRO A 169 7.31 -4.80 9.80
N ILE A 170 8.14 -3.75 9.66
CA ILE A 170 8.66 -3.01 10.83
C ILE A 170 7.60 -2.05 11.34
N VAL A 171 6.77 -1.55 10.41
CA VAL A 171 5.58 -0.76 10.71
C VAL A 171 4.48 -1.73 11.16
N PRO A 172 3.73 -1.44 12.24
CA PRO A 172 2.58 -2.27 12.59
C PRO A 172 1.60 -2.31 11.40
N ALA A 173 1.21 -3.53 11.00
CA ALA A 173 0.18 -3.73 9.99
C ALA A 173 -1.06 -2.86 10.34
N HIS A 174 -1.72 -2.28 9.34
CA HIS A 174 -2.79 -1.30 9.51
C HIS A 174 -3.86 -1.77 10.51
N LEU A 175 -4.21 -3.06 10.52
CA LEU A 175 -5.16 -3.64 11.48
C LEU A 175 -4.61 -3.74 12.92
N LEU A 176 -3.31 -3.99 13.07
CA LEU A 176 -2.65 -4.00 14.38
C LEU A 176 -2.48 -2.58 14.91
N ASP A 177 -2.06 -1.63 14.06
CA ASP A 177 -1.97 -0.20 14.40
C ASP A 177 -3.35 0.36 14.79
N LEU A 178 -4.38 0.01 14.02
CA LEU A 178 -5.78 0.30 14.33
C LEU A 178 -6.18 -0.20 15.72
N HIS A 179 -5.82 -1.44 16.05
CA HIS A 179 -6.14 -2.03 17.34
C HIS A 179 -5.37 -1.37 18.50
N GLN A 180 -4.08 -1.11 18.33
CA GLN A 180 -3.27 -0.40 19.34
C GLN A 180 -3.79 1.02 19.57
N ARG A 181 -4.12 1.74 18.49
CA ARG A 181 -4.75 3.06 18.58
C ARG A 181 -6.11 3.00 19.27
N LEU A 182 -6.89 1.94 19.09
CA LEU A 182 -8.17 1.77 19.77
C LEU A 182 -7.96 1.61 21.28
N ILE A 183 -6.93 0.87 21.70
CA ILE A 183 -6.53 0.75 23.11
C ILE A 183 -6.07 2.12 23.66
N THR A 184 -5.17 2.82 22.96
CA THR A 184 -4.71 4.16 23.38
C THR A 184 -5.86 5.16 23.45
N THR A 185 -6.80 5.07 22.52
CA THR A 185 -8.00 5.94 22.47
C THR A 185 -8.94 5.63 23.62
N ALA A 186 -9.04 4.36 24.02
CA ALA A 186 -9.76 4.01 25.22
C ALA A 186 -9.19 4.79 26.41
N ASP A 187 -7.89 4.70 26.65
CA ASP A 187 -7.25 5.35 27.80
C ASP A 187 -7.29 6.88 27.76
N THR A 188 -7.08 7.48 26.59
CA THR A 188 -6.99 8.94 26.45
C THR A 188 -8.33 9.63 26.22
N GLY A 189 -9.36 8.90 25.75
CA GLY A 189 -10.63 9.48 25.31
C GLY A 189 -10.53 10.32 24.03
N ASN A 190 -9.42 10.26 23.29
CA ASN A 190 -9.20 11.06 22.08
C ASN A 190 -9.88 10.44 20.83
N PHE A 191 -11.21 10.34 20.85
CA PHE A 191 -12.00 9.70 19.78
C PHE A 191 -11.89 10.45 18.45
N THR A 192 -11.81 11.78 18.48
CA THR A 192 -11.63 12.60 17.27
C THR A 192 -10.27 12.33 16.62
N GLY A 193 -9.20 12.22 17.42
CA GLY A 193 -7.87 11.88 16.93
C GLY A 193 -7.82 10.50 16.30
N PHE A 194 -8.50 9.51 16.90
CA PHE A 194 -8.64 8.18 16.33
C PHE A 194 -9.37 8.19 14.99
N ALA A 195 -10.56 8.80 14.94
CA ALA A 195 -11.39 8.85 13.75
C ALA A 195 -10.66 9.47 12.57
N ARG A 196 -9.91 10.55 12.80
CA ARG A 196 -9.08 11.19 11.78
C ARG A 196 -7.90 10.34 11.32
N ALA A 197 -7.22 9.66 12.25
CA ALA A 197 -5.99 8.93 11.94
C ALA A 197 -6.26 7.62 11.19
N VAL A 198 -7.31 6.90 11.57
CA VAL A 198 -7.54 5.51 11.14
C VAL A 198 -9.00 5.17 10.83
N GLY A 199 -9.93 6.10 10.98
CA GLY A 199 -11.35 5.86 10.70
C GLY A 199 -11.59 5.37 9.27
N HIS A 200 -10.86 5.94 8.31
CA HIS A 200 -10.95 5.60 6.88
C HIS A 200 -10.44 4.20 6.51
N LEU A 201 -9.79 3.47 7.43
CA LEU A 201 -9.22 2.15 7.15
C LEU A 201 -10.25 1.01 7.25
N GLN A 202 -11.46 1.27 7.77
CA GLN A 202 -12.43 0.23 8.10
C GLN A 202 -13.46 -0.04 6.98
N ALA A 203 -13.53 0.82 5.96
CA ALA A 203 -14.36 0.60 4.79
C ALA A 203 -13.51 0.70 3.51
N PRO A 204 -13.64 -0.24 2.56
CA PRO A 204 -13.06 -0.05 1.24
C PRO A 204 -13.76 1.12 0.54
N GLY A 205 -12.99 1.89 -0.20
CA GLY A 205 -13.49 2.89 -1.11
C GLY A 205 -13.98 4.20 -0.51
N LEU A 206 -14.98 4.78 -1.19
CA LEU A 206 -15.50 6.10 -0.89
C LEU A 206 -16.64 6.08 0.14
N ALA A 207 -17.08 4.92 0.65
CA ALA A 207 -18.11 4.90 1.69
C ALA A 207 -17.55 5.46 3.01
N PRO A 208 -18.27 6.33 3.74
CA PRO A 208 -17.84 6.73 5.08
C PRO A 208 -17.81 5.52 5.99
N ALA A 209 -16.67 5.29 6.64
CA ALA A 209 -16.53 4.18 7.58
C ALA A 209 -17.18 4.55 8.93
N ALA A 210 -17.65 3.53 9.67
CA ALA A 210 -18.28 3.74 10.97
C ALA A 210 -17.34 4.47 11.94
N TRP A 211 -16.04 4.18 11.87
CA TRP A 211 -15.03 4.77 12.76
C TRP A 211 -14.52 6.14 12.34
N GLU A 212 -15.08 6.72 11.28
CA GLU A 212 -14.94 8.16 11.04
C GLU A 212 -15.84 9.00 11.96
N ASP A 213 -16.86 8.39 12.58
CA ASP A 213 -17.69 9.02 13.62
C ASP A 213 -17.09 8.78 15.02
N PRO A 214 -16.65 9.83 15.74
CA PRO A 214 -16.14 9.69 17.10
C PRO A 214 -17.13 9.02 18.07
N ALA A 215 -18.45 9.18 17.88
CA ALA A 215 -19.44 8.55 18.74
C ALA A 215 -19.47 7.02 18.54
N ALA A 216 -19.38 6.54 17.30
CA ALA A 216 -19.28 5.12 16.99
C ALA A 216 -17.96 4.50 17.51
N VAL A 217 -16.85 5.26 17.48
CA VAL A 217 -15.58 4.84 18.09
C VAL A 217 -15.75 4.69 19.61
N ALA A 218 -16.42 5.63 20.28
CA ALA A 218 -16.66 5.56 21.72
C ALA A 218 -17.46 4.30 22.12
N VAL A 219 -18.48 3.94 21.34
CA VAL A 219 -19.25 2.68 21.54
C VAL A 219 -18.35 1.44 21.37
N SER A 220 -17.48 1.45 20.37
CA SER A 220 -16.54 0.36 20.10
C SER A 220 -15.52 0.19 21.23
N VAL A 221 -15.00 1.29 21.75
CA VAL A 221 -14.11 1.34 22.93
C VAL A 221 -14.79 0.81 24.18
N ASP A 222 -16.02 1.23 24.46
CA ASP A 222 -16.79 0.75 25.62
C ASP A 222 -17.05 -0.76 25.54
N THR A 223 -17.36 -1.25 24.34
CA THR A 223 -17.51 -2.69 24.08
C THR A 223 -16.21 -3.45 24.30
N LEU A 224 -15.09 -2.93 23.82
CA LEU A 224 -13.78 -3.55 24.03
C LEU A 224 -13.43 -3.61 25.52
N ARG A 225 -13.58 -2.49 26.24
CA ARG A 225 -13.35 -2.41 27.70
C ARG A 225 -14.13 -3.47 28.46
N LYS A 226 -15.43 -3.61 28.16
CA LYS A 226 -16.28 -4.63 28.79
C LYS A 226 -15.80 -6.06 28.52
N ARG A 227 -15.29 -6.33 27.31
CA ARG A 227 -14.80 -7.67 26.92
C ARG A 227 -13.49 -8.04 27.60
N VAL A 228 -12.58 -7.09 27.76
CA VAL A 228 -11.24 -7.37 28.29
C VAL A 228 -11.15 -7.22 29.81
N GLY A 229 -12.22 -6.80 30.49
CA GLY A 229 -12.23 -6.64 31.95
C GLY A 229 -11.77 -5.26 32.43
N GLY A 230 -11.97 -4.22 31.62
CA GLY A 230 -11.65 -2.84 31.96
C GLY A 230 -10.24 -2.42 31.55
N SER A 231 -9.69 -1.42 32.23
CA SER A 231 -8.39 -0.82 31.86
C SER A 231 -7.21 -1.77 32.04
N GLU A 232 -7.23 -2.64 33.05
CA GLU A 232 -6.16 -3.62 33.26
C GLU A 232 -6.06 -4.61 32.09
N GLY A 233 -7.19 -5.11 31.60
CA GLY A 233 -7.21 -5.99 30.43
C GLY A 233 -6.79 -5.32 29.13
N LEU A 234 -7.08 -4.04 28.95
CA LEU A 234 -6.57 -3.25 27.84
C LEU A 234 -5.04 -3.15 27.87
N ALA A 235 -4.48 -2.85 29.05
CA ALA A 235 -3.03 -2.78 29.25
C ALA A 235 -2.38 -4.15 28.98
N GLU A 236 -2.94 -5.25 29.48
CA GLU A 236 -2.44 -6.61 29.21
C GLU A 236 -2.45 -6.97 27.72
N GLN A 237 -3.48 -6.53 26.99
CA GLN A 237 -3.61 -6.77 25.56
C GLN A 237 -2.57 -5.99 24.75
N ASP A 238 -2.36 -4.70 25.05
CA ASP A 238 -1.31 -3.91 24.43
C ASP A 238 0.08 -4.50 24.70
N ASP A 239 0.32 -4.92 25.95
CA ASP A 239 1.55 -5.58 26.36
C ASP A 239 1.82 -6.88 25.59
N ARG A 240 0.78 -7.67 25.35
CA ARG A 240 0.88 -8.92 24.58
C ARG A 240 1.23 -8.64 23.12
N ILE A 241 0.60 -7.63 22.52
CA ILE A 241 0.88 -7.20 21.14
C ILE A 241 2.33 -6.73 21.02
N ARG A 242 2.76 -5.85 21.93
CA ARG A 242 4.13 -5.33 21.98
C ARG A 242 5.17 -6.46 22.09
N ARG A 243 5.01 -7.38 23.05
CA ARG A 243 5.91 -8.54 23.18
C ARG A 243 5.88 -9.46 21.96
N GLY A 244 4.72 -9.64 21.32
CA GLY A 244 4.59 -10.38 20.07
C GLY A 244 5.44 -9.76 18.95
N ARG A 245 5.32 -8.44 18.78
CA ARG A 245 6.08 -7.67 17.80
C ARG A 245 7.58 -7.72 18.07
N ASP A 246 8.00 -7.48 19.31
CA ASP A 246 9.43 -7.46 19.66
C ASP A 246 10.10 -8.81 19.37
N ARG A 247 9.39 -9.92 19.62
CA ARG A 247 9.86 -11.27 19.25
C ARG A 247 9.96 -11.46 17.74
N ALA A 248 8.99 -10.98 16.97
CA ALA A 248 9.01 -11.11 15.52
C ALA A 248 10.14 -10.29 14.88
N VAL A 249 10.38 -9.07 15.39
CA VAL A 249 11.50 -8.22 14.97
C VAL A 249 12.83 -8.89 15.33
N GLN A 250 12.98 -9.42 16.54
CA GLN A 250 14.20 -10.12 16.93
C GLN A 250 14.47 -11.33 16.03
N GLN A 251 13.45 -12.16 15.78
CA GLN A 251 13.57 -13.31 14.88
C GLN A 251 14.00 -12.90 13.46
N ARG A 252 13.45 -11.80 12.94
CA ARG A 252 13.85 -11.24 11.65
C ARG A 252 15.33 -10.82 11.63
N VAL A 253 15.78 -10.12 12.66
CA VAL A 253 17.19 -9.68 12.81
C VAL A 253 18.12 -10.89 12.88
N ASP A 254 17.80 -11.88 13.70
CA ASP A 254 18.64 -13.07 13.90
C ASP A 254 18.78 -13.89 12.61
N LEU A 255 17.66 -14.14 11.91
CA LEU A 255 17.66 -14.91 10.66
C LEU A 255 18.37 -14.15 9.53
N TYR A 256 18.22 -12.83 9.47
CA TYR A 256 18.94 -12.02 8.48
C TYR A 256 20.44 -11.97 8.75
N ALA A 257 20.84 -11.81 10.02
CA ALA A 257 22.25 -11.85 10.41
C ALA A 257 22.88 -13.20 10.07
N ALA A 258 22.17 -14.31 10.31
CA ALA A 258 22.62 -15.64 9.91
C ALA A 258 22.79 -15.76 8.39
N ALA A 259 21.85 -15.24 7.59
CA ALA A 259 21.96 -15.24 6.13
C ALA A 259 23.18 -14.43 5.65
N LEU A 260 23.40 -13.23 6.22
CA LEU A 260 24.55 -12.39 5.88
C LEU A 260 25.86 -13.11 6.20
N LEU A 261 26.00 -13.69 7.40
CA LEU A 261 27.17 -14.47 7.79
C LEU A 261 27.41 -15.64 6.83
N ALA A 262 26.38 -16.40 6.47
CA ALA A 262 26.47 -17.51 5.52
C ALA A 262 26.92 -17.05 4.12
N SER A 263 26.56 -15.84 3.71
CA SER A 263 26.96 -15.27 2.42
C SER A 263 28.30 -14.53 2.40
N SER A 264 28.95 -14.32 3.55
CA SER A 264 30.13 -13.44 3.70
C SER A 264 31.38 -13.84 2.89
N GLY A 265 31.44 -15.09 2.42
CA GLY A 265 32.54 -15.59 1.59
C GLY A 265 32.35 -15.42 0.07
N ASP A 266 31.18 -14.97 -0.38
CA ASP A 266 30.83 -14.81 -1.78
C ASP A 266 30.15 -13.45 -1.99
N ALA A 267 30.83 -12.54 -2.70
CA ALA A 267 30.33 -11.19 -2.94
C ALA A 267 28.98 -11.17 -3.68
N SER A 268 28.77 -12.08 -4.63
CA SER A 268 27.49 -12.16 -5.35
C SER A 268 26.38 -12.68 -4.43
N ALA A 269 26.69 -13.66 -3.59
CA ALA A 269 25.73 -14.18 -2.63
C ALA A 269 25.39 -13.13 -1.56
N TRP A 270 26.39 -12.36 -1.12
CA TRP A 270 26.24 -11.27 -0.18
C TRP A 270 25.31 -10.18 -0.71
N ASP A 271 25.57 -9.66 -1.91
CA ASP A 271 24.75 -8.62 -2.53
C ASP A 271 23.29 -9.08 -2.71
N ARG A 272 23.08 -10.35 -3.11
CA ARG A 272 21.74 -10.91 -3.25
C ARG A 272 21.04 -11.07 -1.90
N THR A 273 21.75 -11.51 -0.85
CA THR A 273 21.22 -11.55 0.51
C THR A 273 20.82 -10.16 0.99
N GLN A 274 21.64 -9.14 0.71
CA GLN A 274 21.30 -7.76 1.04
C GLN A 274 20.07 -7.27 0.27
N ALA A 275 19.97 -7.57 -1.03
CA ALA A 275 18.79 -7.25 -1.83
C ALA A 275 17.52 -7.84 -1.23
N ILE A 276 17.53 -9.13 -0.84
CA ILE A 276 16.41 -9.80 -0.15
C ILE A 276 16.07 -9.10 1.16
N GLY A 277 17.08 -8.74 1.96
CA GLY A 277 16.91 -8.04 3.22
C GLY A 277 16.36 -6.62 3.10
N VAL A 278 16.41 -6.00 1.91
CA VAL A 278 15.73 -4.74 1.60
C VAL A 278 14.34 -4.98 1.01
N LEU A 279 14.24 -5.91 0.06
CA LEU A 279 13.06 -6.09 -0.79
C LEU A 279 11.89 -6.72 -0.05
N PHE A 280 12.13 -7.75 0.77
CA PHE A 280 11.07 -8.46 1.47
C PHE A 280 10.39 -7.57 2.53
N PRO A 281 11.16 -6.80 3.33
CA PRO A 281 10.57 -5.79 4.20
C PRO A 281 9.84 -4.70 3.42
N LEU A 282 10.42 -4.24 2.31
CA LEU A 282 9.77 -3.25 1.45
C LEU A 282 8.40 -3.74 0.97
N ALA A 283 8.30 -4.96 0.45
CA ALA A 283 7.02 -5.48 -0.04
C ALA A 283 5.97 -5.57 1.08
N ALA A 284 6.38 -5.92 2.30
CA ALA A 284 5.48 -5.94 3.46
C ALA A 284 5.07 -4.53 3.92
N ASP A 285 6.03 -3.61 4.04
CA ASP A 285 5.76 -2.23 4.49
C ASP A 285 4.98 -1.44 3.42
N GLU A 286 5.21 -1.71 2.13
CA GLU A 286 4.55 -1.06 1.00
C GLU A 286 3.06 -1.33 0.97
N GLU A 287 2.64 -2.59 1.08
CA GLU A 287 1.22 -2.95 1.08
C GLU A 287 0.46 -2.23 2.20
N GLU A 288 1.06 -2.18 3.39
CA GLU A 288 0.48 -1.59 4.59
C GLU A 288 0.33 -0.06 4.46
N GLU A 289 1.41 0.62 4.09
CA GLU A 289 1.40 2.07 3.92
C GLU A 289 0.61 2.52 2.70
N ARG A 290 0.66 1.77 1.59
CA ARG A 290 -0.13 2.07 0.40
C ARG A 290 -1.61 2.01 0.72
N ARG A 291 -2.10 0.97 1.41
CA ARG A 291 -3.50 0.91 1.86
C ARG A 291 -3.86 2.08 2.76
N ARG A 292 -2.97 2.42 3.71
CA ARG A 292 -3.19 3.54 4.63
C ARG A 292 -3.34 4.86 3.89
N LEU A 293 -2.43 5.14 2.97
CA LEU A 293 -2.41 6.36 2.15
C LEU A 293 -3.55 6.39 1.15
N GLN A 294 -3.85 5.27 0.50
CA GLN A 294 -4.99 5.15 -0.42
C GLN A 294 -6.30 5.50 0.31
N GLY A 295 -6.56 4.92 1.48
CA GLY A 295 -7.76 5.26 2.24
C GLY A 295 -7.81 6.73 2.67
N TRP A 296 -6.66 7.33 3.00
CA TRP A 296 -6.59 8.76 3.32
C TRP A 296 -6.91 9.63 2.11
N VAL A 297 -6.33 9.30 0.94
CA VAL A 297 -6.66 9.95 -0.35
C VAL A 297 -8.16 9.88 -0.60
N LEU A 298 -8.76 8.68 -0.53
CA LEU A 298 -10.18 8.47 -0.83
C LEU A 298 -11.10 9.28 0.10
N ARG A 299 -10.76 9.38 1.39
CA ARG A 299 -11.46 10.28 2.33
C ARG A 299 -11.39 11.75 1.89
N VAL A 300 -10.20 12.25 1.57
CA VAL A 300 -9.99 13.63 1.09
C VAL A 300 -10.72 13.90 -0.22
N LEU A 301 -10.72 12.95 -1.15
CA LEU A 301 -11.45 13.05 -2.42
C LEU A 301 -12.96 13.07 -2.19
N ARG A 302 -13.50 12.22 -1.32
CA ARG A 302 -14.92 12.27 -0.92
C ARG A 302 -15.31 13.63 -0.34
N GLU A 303 -14.52 14.15 0.60
CA GLU A 303 -14.79 15.46 1.22
C GLU A 303 -14.75 16.59 0.17
N THR A 304 -13.84 16.49 -0.81
CA THR A 304 -13.78 17.43 -1.94
C THR A 304 -15.03 17.33 -2.80
N ALA A 305 -15.43 16.13 -3.23
CA ALA A 305 -16.63 15.91 -4.03
C ALA A 305 -17.89 16.46 -3.35
N ALA A 306 -18.02 16.23 -2.04
CA ALA A 306 -19.15 16.73 -1.25
C ALA A 306 -19.26 18.27 -1.29
N ARG A 307 -18.14 19.00 -1.24
CA ARG A 307 -18.12 20.47 -1.35
C ARG A 307 -18.49 20.99 -2.72
N HIS A 308 -18.13 20.23 -3.76
CA HIS A 308 -18.47 20.56 -5.13
C HIS A 308 -19.85 20.04 -5.54
N HIS A 309 -20.57 19.36 -4.65
CA HIS A 309 -21.87 18.73 -4.91
C HIS A 309 -21.86 17.79 -6.13
N VAL A 310 -20.79 17.00 -6.25
CA VAL A 310 -20.62 16.00 -7.32
C VAL A 310 -20.55 14.59 -6.74
N ASP A 311 -20.97 13.60 -7.53
CA ASP A 311 -20.90 12.20 -7.12
C ASP A 311 -19.47 11.66 -7.28
N ALA A 312 -18.80 11.46 -6.15
CA ALA A 312 -17.44 10.95 -6.07
C ALA A 312 -17.26 9.56 -6.73
N GLN A 313 -18.31 8.74 -6.80
CA GLN A 313 -18.26 7.40 -7.38
C GLN A 313 -17.97 7.39 -8.89
N THR A 314 -18.26 8.52 -9.56
CA THR A 314 -18.19 8.66 -11.02
C THR A 314 -16.91 9.32 -11.51
N LEU A 315 -16.04 9.77 -10.61
CA LEU A 315 -14.87 10.57 -10.94
C LEU A 315 -13.61 9.70 -11.02
N THR A 316 -12.74 10.04 -11.96
CA THR A 316 -11.35 9.59 -12.02
C THR A 316 -10.45 10.52 -11.22
N LEU A 317 -9.17 10.16 -11.06
CA LEU A 317 -8.23 11.03 -10.35
C LEU A 317 -7.98 12.36 -11.10
N ASP A 318 -8.02 12.33 -12.44
CA ASP A 318 -7.88 13.53 -13.27
C ASP A 318 -9.10 14.46 -13.13
N ASP A 319 -10.30 13.90 -12.96
CA ASP A 319 -11.50 14.70 -12.70
C ASP A 319 -11.39 15.47 -11.38
N PHE A 320 -10.87 14.82 -10.33
CA PHE A 320 -10.58 15.48 -9.05
C PHE A 320 -9.52 16.59 -9.18
N ALA A 321 -8.46 16.36 -9.94
CA ALA A 321 -7.46 17.39 -10.23
C ALA A 321 -8.07 18.58 -11.01
N ALA A 322 -9.03 18.32 -11.90
CA ALA A 322 -9.74 19.36 -12.65
C ALA A 322 -10.71 20.17 -11.78
N LEU A 323 -11.39 19.53 -10.81
CA LEU A 323 -12.25 20.22 -9.84
C LEU A 323 -11.48 21.27 -9.04
N ALA A 324 -10.26 20.94 -8.59
CA ALA A 324 -9.39 21.84 -7.85
C ALA A 324 -8.92 23.07 -8.65
N SER A 325 -8.83 22.91 -9.98
CA SER A 325 -8.45 24.01 -10.89
C SER A 325 -9.64 24.91 -11.25
N GLY A 326 -10.85 24.64 -10.76
CA GLY A 326 -12.07 25.35 -11.17
C GLY A 326 -12.50 25.08 -12.63
N ARG A 327 -11.88 24.09 -13.29
CA ARG A 327 -12.12 23.76 -14.71
C ARG A 327 -13.20 22.67 -14.92
N GLY A 328 -13.67 22.02 -13.85
CA GLY A 328 -14.51 20.81 -13.92
C GLY A 328 -16.03 21.00 -13.84
N ALA A 329 -16.56 22.20 -13.55
CA ALA A 329 -17.98 22.36 -13.21
C ALA A 329 -18.98 22.28 -14.39
N GLU A 330 -18.52 22.18 -15.64
CA GLU A 330 -19.40 22.27 -16.83
C GLU A 330 -19.82 20.92 -17.43
N ARG A 331 -19.21 19.79 -17.03
CA ARG A 331 -19.59 18.47 -17.60
C ARG A 331 -20.83 17.82 -16.96
N GLY A 332 -21.36 18.38 -15.87
CA GLY A 332 -22.43 17.76 -15.07
C GLY A 332 -23.83 18.40 -15.16
N ARG A 333 -24.04 19.44 -15.98
CA ARG A 333 -25.35 20.13 -16.09
C ARG A 333 -26.09 19.85 -17.41
N GLY A 334 -25.94 18.64 -17.94
CA GLY A 334 -26.60 18.21 -19.17
C GLY A 334 -27.29 16.87 -18.99
N CYS A 335 -28.37 16.84 -18.19
CA CYS A 335 -29.48 15.88 -18.28
C CYS A 335 -30.76 16.61 -17.88
#